data_AF-A0A956AVU0-F1
#
_entry.id   AF-A0A956AVU0-F1
#
_cell.length_a   1.000
_cell.length_b   1.000
_cell.length_c   1.000
_cell.angle_alpha   90.00
_cell.angle_beta   90.00
_cell.angle_gamma   90.00
#
_symmetry.space_group_name_H-M   'P 1'
#
loop_
_entity.id
_entity.type
_entity.pdbx_description
1 polymer ?
#
loop_
_entity_poly.entity_id
_entity_poly.type
_entity_poly.pdbx_seq_one_letter_code
_entity_poly.pdbx_strand_id
1 'polypeptide(L)'
;MIDATTLTPPLPAMPLRARAAWAVAGPAAVGLCLGLRFDPGAAATLAIALPAVMLGVTALTTPTLYIGAAFVGVAPKPRAVLAALSDGLADAGRVLLGLAPALMFLTVTSTSKRTGLALAAAALLLGSLLGLRLLYRRLFPTGASARAMALFAGWALVNLGLGAHLLMRVIAR
;
A
#
# COMPACT_ATOMS: atom_id res chain seq x y z
N MET A 1 -21.17 20.15 22.41
CA MET A 1 -21.06 18.93 21.60
C MET A 1 -20.65 19.37 20.20
N ILE A 2 -19.35 19.34 19.87
CA ILE A 2 -18.85 19.82 18.58
C ILE A 2 -19.10 18.72 17.56
N ASP A 3 -19.87 19.02 16.52
CA ASP A 3 -20.26 18.09 15.48
C ASP A 3 -19.03 17.75 14.63
N ALA A 4 -18.40 16.60 14.90
CA ALA A 4 -17.17 16.14 14.24
C ALA A 4 -17.30 15.97 12.71
N THR A 5 -18.52 16.10 12.19
CA THR A 5 -18.83 16.11 10.75
C THR A 5 -18.41 17.41 10.05
N THR A 6 -18.14 18.50 10.78
CA THR A 6 -17.86 19.83 10.20
C THR A 6 -16.37 20.18 10.05
N LEU A 7 -15.44 19.37 10.56
CA LEU A 7 -14.03 19.78 10.73
C LEU A 7 -13.05 19.29 9.66
N THR A 8 -13.49 18.61 8.60
CA THR A 8 -12.62 18.38 7.44
C THR A 8 -13.42 18.53 6.16
N PRO A 9 -13.19 19.61 5.37
CA PRO A 9 -13.76 19.66 4.04
C PRO A 9 -13.32 18.40 3.27
N PRO A 10 -14.20 17.76 2.48
CA PRO A 10 -13.81 16.63 1.66
C PRO A 10 -12.63 17.06 0.80
N LEU A 11 -11.52 16.34 0.90
CA LEU A 11 -10.34 16.63 0.07
C LEU A 11 -10.78 16.63 -1.39
N PRO A 12 -10.33 17.61 -2.19
CA PRO A 12 -10.71 17.70 -3.59
C PRO A 12 -10.41 16.37 -4.30
N ALA A 13 -11.39 15.88 -5.05
CA ALA A 13 -11.28 14.60 -5.74
C ALA A 13 -10.08 14.64 -6.70
N MET A 14 -9.07 13.81 -6.42
CA MET A 14 -7.89 13.78 -7.28
C MET A 14 -8.21 13.12 -8.62
N PRO A 15 -7.67 13.64 -9.73
CA PRO A 15 -7.80 12.97 -11.02
C PRO A 15 -7.14 11.60 -10.98
N LEU A 16 -7.72 10.63 -11.70
CA LEU A 16 -7.24 9.23 -11.73
C LEU A 16 -5.74 9.11 -12.05
N ARG A 17 -5.24 9.95 -12.96
CA ARG A 17 -3.82 9.98 -13.34
C ARG A 17 -2.91 10.35 -12.17
N ALA A 18 -3.32 11.31 -11.34
CA ALA A 18 -2.55 11.67 -10.15
C ALA A 18 -2.53 10.52 -9.13
N ARG A 19 -3.67 9.84 -8.93
CA ARG A 19 -3.74 8.65 -8.04
C ARG A 19 -2.79 7.55 -8.49
N ALA A 20 -2.83 7.22 -9.79
CA ALA A 20 -1.95 6.21 -10.37
C ALA A 20 -0.47 6.60 -10.25
N ALA A 21 -0.13 7.87 -10.51
CA ALA A 21 1.23 8.36 -10.35
C ALA A 21 1.73 8.20 -8.91
N TRP A 22 0.93 8.58 -7.90
CA TRP A 22 1.29 8.41 -6.50
C TRP A 22 1.43 6.94 -6.10
N ALA A 23 0.48 6.10 -6.54
CA ALA A 23 0.48 4.66 -6.26
C ALA A 23 1.74 3.94 -6.77
N VAL A 24 2.32 4.42 -7.87
CA VAL A 24 3.54 3.85 -8.47
C VAL A 24 4.80 4.51 -7.93
N ALA A 25 4.82 5.84 -7.79
CA ALA A 25 6.02 6.61 -7.45
C ALA A 25 6.61 6.21 -6.09
N GLY A 26 5.79 6.01 -5.07
CA GLY A 26 6.25 5.62 -3.73
C GLY A 26 6.98 4.28 -3.71
N PRO A 27 6.32 3.18 -4.11
CA PRO A 27 6.95 1.86 -4.18
C PRO A 27 8.17 1.84 -5.12
N ALA A 28 8.12 2.56 -6.24
CA ALA A 28 9.25 2.66 -7.16
C ALA A 28 10.45 3.35 -6.50
N ALA A 29 10.25 4.45 -5.78
CA ALA A 29 11.31 5.16 -5.06
C ALA A 29 11.95 4.28 -4.00
N VAL A 30 11.16 3.53 -3.23
CA VAL A 30 11.69 2.56 -2.25
C VAL A 30 12.52 1.47 -2.94
N GLY A 31 12.05 0.97 -4.09
CA GLY A 31 12.77 -0.03 -4.88
C GLY A 31 14.10 0.49 -5.41
N LEU A 32 14.12 1.74 -5.85
CA LEU A 32 15.32 2.41 -6.31
C LEU A 32 16.32 2.61 -5.17
N CYS A 33 15.87 3.13 -4.01
CA CYS A 33 16.72 3.27 -2.83
C CYS A 33 17.32 1.93 -2.39
N LEU A 34 16.54 0.85 -2.41
CA LEU A 34 17.01 -0.48 -2.04
C LEU A 34 18.00 -1.04 -3.07
N GLY A 35 17.69 -0.93 -4.36
CA GLY A 35 18.50 -1.53 -5.41
C GLY A 35 19.82 -0.82 -5.65
N LEU A 36 19.89 0.51 -5.45
CA LEU A 36 21.14 1.27 -5.53
C LEU A 36 22.25 0.75 -4.61
N ARG A 37 21.89 0.06 -3.52
CA ARG A 37 22.85 -0.58 -2.61
C ARG A 37 23.51 -1.83 -3.21
N PHE A 38 22.85 -2.49 -4.15
CA PHE A 38 23.37 -3.71 -4.78
C PHE A 38 24.11 -3.35 -6.07
N ASP A 39 23.40 -2.76 -7.03
CA ASP A 39 23.91 -2.29 -8.32
C ASP A 39 22.82 -1.50 -9.08
N PRO A 40 23.17 -0.72 -10.12
CA PRO A 40 22.19 0.05 -10.90
C PRO A 40 21.11 -0.80 -11.60
N GLY A 41 21.44 -2.03 -12.00
CA GLY A 41 20.50 -2.97 -12.62
C GLY A 41 19.46 -3.48 -11.62
N ALA A 42 19.89 -3.81 -10.41
CA ALA A 42 18.99 -4.13 -9.30
C ALA A 42 18.10 -2.95 -8.93
N ALA A 43 18.61 -1.71 -8.97
CA ALA A 43 17.81 -0.49 -8.76
C ALA A 43 16.66 -0.37 -9.76
N ALA A 44 16.94 -0.52 -11.06
CA ALA A 44 15.91 -0.50 -12.09
C ALA A 44 14.90 -1.65 -11.93
N THR A 45 15.40 -2.86 -11.65
CA THR A 45 14.56 -4.05 -11.48
C THR A 45 13.60 -3.90 -10.30
N LEU A 46 14.09 -3.48 -9.13
CA LEU A 46 13.28 -3.31 -7.92
C LEU A 46 12.33 -2.10 -8.01
N ALA A 47 12.75 -1.01 -8.68
CA ALA A 47 11.88 0.14 -8.93
C ALA A 47 10.65 -0.22 -9.77
N ILE A 48 10.75 -1.21 -10.65
CA ILE A 48 9.62 -1.73 -11.44
C ILE A 48 8.89 -2.83 -10.67
N ALA A 49 9.62 -3.75 -10.04
CA ALA A 49 9.04 -4.92 -9.40
C ALA A 49 8.16 -4.57 -8.20
N LEU A 50 8.55 -3.61 -7.36
CA LEU A 50 7.75 -3.24 -6.19
C LEU A 50 6.36 -2.69 -6.53
N PRO A 51 6.22 -1.66 -7.38
CA PRO A 51 4.88 -1.20 -7.78
C PRO A 51 4.11 -2.31 -8.51
N ALA A 52 4.78 -3.11 -9.34
CA ALA A 52 4.13 -4.24 -10.03
C ALA A 52 3.58 -5.29 -9.05
N VAL A 53 4.32 -5.64 -7.99
CA VAL A 53 3.87 -6.55 -6.93
C VAL A 53 2.68 -5.96 -6.18
N MET A 54 2.76 -4.69 -5.75
CA MET A 54 1.67 -4.05 -5.01
C MET A 54 0.38 -3.98 -5.85
N LEU A 55 0.49 -3.56 -7.11
CA LEU A 55 -0.65 -3.49 -8.03
C LEU A 55 -1.18 -4.88 -8.38
N GLY A 56 -0.31 -5.84 -8.67
CA GLY A 56 -0.69 -7.20 -9.02
C GLY A 56 -1.40 -7.92 -7.88
N VAL A 57 -0.86 -7.84 -6.66
CA VAL A 57 -1.48 -8.42 -5.45
C VAL A 57 -2.82 -7.77 -5.18
N THR A 58 -2.90 -6.43 -5.24
CA THR A 58 -4.17 -5.72 -5.04
C THR A 58 -5.20 -6.12 -6.09
N ALA A 59 -4.83 -6.14 -7.37
CA ALA A 59 -5.74 -6.51 -8.46
C ALA A 59 -6.26 -7.96 -8.31
N LEU A 60 -5.38 -8.88 -7.90
CA LEU A 60 -5.71 -10.29 -7.71
C LEU A 60 -6.68 -10.51 -6.53
N THR A 61 -6.51 -9.77 -5.43
CA THR A 61 -7.29 -9.99 -4.19
C THR A 61 -8.51 -9.09 -4.07
N THR A 62 -8.62 -8.05 -4.89
CA THR A 62 -9.76 -7.10 -4.88
C THR A 62 -11.11 -7.78 -5.08
N PRO A 63 -11.29 -8.72 -6.04
CA PRO A 63 -12.55 -9.43 -6.20
C PRO A 63 -12.98 -10.16 -4.92
N THR A 64 -12.02 -10.76 -4.21
CA THR A 64 -12.26 -11.45 -2.93
C THR A 64 -12.74 -10.49 -1.85
N LEU A 65 -12.17 -9.28 -1.76
CA LEU A 65 -12.64 -8.25 -0.84
C LEU A 65 -14.07 -7.82 -1.15
N TYR A 66 -14.40 -7.64 -2.43
CA TYR A 66 -15.73 -7.26 -2.87
C TYR A 66 -16.78 -8.32 -2.51
N ILE A 67 -16.51 -9.58 -2.83
CA ILE A 67 -17.39 -10.71 -2.51
C ILE A 67 -17.52 -10.87 -0.98
N GLY A 68 -16.40 -10.77 -0.27
CA GLY A 68 -16.36 -10.85 1.18
C GLY A 68 -17.20 -9.77 1.86
N ALA A 69 -17.10 -8.52 1.39
CA ALA A 69 -17.92 -7.43 1.89
C ALA A 69 -19.42 -7.74 1.72
N ALA A 70 -19.83 -8.25 0.55
CA ALA A 70 -21.22 -8.60 0.27
C ALA A 70 -21.75 -9.68 1.24
N PHE A 71 -20.94 -10.69 1.59
CA PHE A 71 -21.31 -11.72 2.57
C PHE A 71 -21.52 -11.18 3.99
N VAL A 72 -20.86 -10.08 4.35
CA VAL A 72 -21.02 -9.45 5.67
C VAL A 72 -22.17 -8.44 5.68
N GLY A 73 -22.97 -8.40 4.61
CA GLY A 73 -24.12 -7.51 4.46
C GLY A 73 -23.74 -6.09 4.04
N VAL A 74 -22.46 -5.85 3.70
CA VAL A 74 -21.99 -4.58 3.17
C VAL A 74 -21.86 -4.75 1.67
N ALA A 75 -22.80 -4.23 0.88
CA ALA A 75 -22.78 -4.33 -0.58
C ALA A 75 -22.30 -3.00 -1.20
N PRO A 76 -21.00 -2.63 -1.11
CA PRO A 76 -20.52 -1.40 -1.69
C PRO A 76 -20.64 -1.46 -3.22
N LYS A 77 -20.91 -0.33 -3.87
CA LYS A 77 -20.89 -0.26 -5.33
C LYS A 77 -19.47 -0.60 -5.82
N PRO A 78 -19.27 -1.41 -6.88
CA PRO A 78 -17.94 -1.78 -7.38
C PRO A 78 -17.03 -0.57 -7.64
N ARG A 79 -17.61 0.51 -8.20
CA ARG A 79 -16.90 1.78 -8.44
C ARG A 79 -16.37 2.43 -7.16
N ALA A 80 -17.10 2.31 -6.05
CA ALA A 80 -16.67 2.85 -4.75
C ALA A 80 -15.50 2.04 -4.19
N VAL A 81 -15.49 0.72 -4.35
CA VAL A 81 -14.37 -0.13 -3.95
C VAL A 81 -13.11 0.21 -4.75
N LEU A 82 -13.23 0.32 -6.07
CA LEU A 82 -12.09 0.71 -6.93
C LEU A 82 -11.57 2.10 -6.60
N ALA A 83 -12.46 3.07 -6.36
CA ALA A 83 -12.06 4.41 -5.94
C ALA A 83 -11.31 4.37 -4.60
N ALA A 84 -11.86 3.70 -3.59
CA ALA A 84 -11.23 3.57 -2.27
C ALA A 84 -9.87 2.87 -2.33
N LEU A 85 -9.73 1.82 -3.16
CA LEU A 85 -8.46 1.15 -3.41
C LEU A 85 -7.45 2.07 -4.08
N SER A 86 -7.86 2.80 -5.12
CA SER A 86 -6.98 3.75 -5.80
C SER A 86 -6.50 4.87 -4.89
N ASP A 87 -7.37 5.36 -4.01
CA ASP A 87 -7.00 6.35 -2.99
C ASP A 87 -6.08 5.74 -1.93
N GLY A 88 -6.37 4.52 -1.46
CA GLY A 88 -5.52 3.81 -0.49
C GLY A 88 -4.12 3.53 -1.02
N LEU A 89 -3.99 3.13 -2.28
CA LEU A 89 -2.71 2.93 -2.96
C LEU A 89 -1.97 4.26 -3.16
N ALA A 90 -2.67 5.31 -3.56
CA ALA A 90 -2.06 6.64 -3.69
C ALA A 90 -1.55 7.17 -2.34
N ASP A 91 -2.29 6.96 -1.25
CA ASP A 91 -1.87 7.37 0.08
C ASP A 91 -0.68 6.54 0.58
N ALA A 92 -0.69 5.21 0.37
CA ALA A 92 0.48 4.38 0.65
C ALA A 92 1.69 4.86 -0.14
N GLY A 93 1.52 5.18 -1.42
CA GLY A 93 2.56 5.72 -2.27
C GLY A 93 3.12 7.05 -1.78
N ARG A 94 2.28 7.99 -1.32
CA ARG A 94 2.75 9.25 -0.72
C ARG A 94 3.56 9.01 0.55
N VAL A 95 3.11 8.10 1.43
CA VAL A 95 3.84 7.74 2.65
C VAL A 95 5.21 7.17 2.29
N LEU A 96 5.25 6.20 1.37
CA LEU A 96 6.50 5.58 0.92
C LEU A 96 7.44 6.58 0.28
N LEU A 97 6.91 7.51 -0.52
CA LEU A 97 7.73 8.56 -1.13
C LEU A 97 8.28 9.53 -0.07
N GLY A 98 7.48 9.89 0.94
CA GLY A 98 7.95 10.70 2.08
C GLY A 98 9.02 9.99 2.91
N LEU A 99 8.98 8.66 2.98
CA LEU A 99 10.00 7.84 3.65
C LEU A 99 11.25 7.59 2.80
N ALA A 100 11.19 7.81 1.48
CA ALA A 100 12.28 7.48 0.57
C ALA A 100 13.62 8.17 0.90
N PRO A 101 13.68 9.48 1.24
CA PRO A 101 14.94 10.13 1.61
C PRO A 101 15.57 9.53 2.88
N ALA A 102 14.75 9.22 3.90
CA ALA A 102 15.21 8.60 5.13
C ALA A 102 15.73 7.17 4.87
N LEU A 103 15.02 6.39 4.05
CA LEU A 103 15.48 5.08 3.60
C LEU A 103 16.79 5.17 2.82
N MET A 104 16.92 6.11 1.90
CA MET A 104 18.16 6.31 1.15
C MET A 104 19.33 6.59 2.09
N PHE A 105 19.17 7.50 3.04
CA PHE A 105 20.20 7.81 4.03
C PHE A 105 20.59 6.58 4.88
N LEU A 106 19.60 5.87 5.44
CA LEU A 106 19.83 4.69 6.27
C LEU A 106 20.43 3.52 5.47
N THR A 107 20.03 3.35 4.22
CA THR A 107 20.57 2.31 3.33
C THR A 107 21.97 2.63 2.85
N VAL A 108 22.35 3.89 2.70
CA VAL A 108 23.75 4.27 2.37
C VAL A 108 24.66 4.11 3.59
N THR A 109 24.19 4.47 4.78
CA THR A 109 24.99 4.45 6.02
C THR A 109 25.10 3.06 6.66
N SER A 110 24.22 2.12 6.31
CA SER A 110 24.25 0.77 6.89
C SER A 110 25.44 -0.06 6.37
N THR A 111 26.12 -0.78 7.25
CA THR A 111 27.22 -1.70 6.86
C THR A 111 26.70 -3.04 6.35
N SER A 112 25.49 -3.47 6.74
CA SER A 112 24.95 -4.81 6.44
C SER A 112 23.85 -4.79 5.38
N LYS A 113 23.95 -5.67 4.37
CA LYS A 113 22.89 -5.89 3.37
C LYS A 113 21.55 -6.30 4.01
N ARG A 114 21.60 -7.10 5.08
CA ARG A 114 20.39 -7.55 5.80
C ARG A 114 19.66 -6.38 6.45
N THR A 115 20.38 -5.41 7.00
CA THR A 115 19.79 -4.23 7.62
C THR A 115 19.09 -3.35 6.59
N GLY A 116 19.70 -3.14 5.41
CA GLY A 116 19.06 -2.41 4.31
C GLY A 116 17.74 -3.07 3.85
N LEU A 117 17.73 -4.39 3.72
CA LEU A 117 16.52 -5.16 3.40
C LEU A 117 15.45 -5.03 4.49
N ALA A 118 15.85 -5.15 5.76
CA ALA A 118 14.93 -5.02 6.89
C ALA A 118 14.30 -3.61 6.96
N LEU A 119 15.08 -2.56 6.68
CA LEU A 119 14.58 -1.18 6.62
C LEU A 119 13.58 -0.97 5.49
N ALA A 120 13.88 -1.47 4.29
CA ALA A 120 12.96 -1.40 3.16
C ALA A 120 11.67 -2.19 3.43
N ALA A 121 11.77 -3.39 4.00
CA ALA A 121 10.61 -4.18 4.41
C ALA A 121 9.76 -3.46 5.46
N ALA A 122 10.41 -2.83 6.46
CA ALA A 122 9.72 -2.05 7.49
C ALA A 122 8.97 -0.85 6.89
N ALA A 123 9.60 -0.11 5.96
CA ALA A 123 8.95 1.00 5.28
C ALA A 123 7.77 0.56 4.41
N LEU A 124 7.93 -0.52 3.62
CA LEU A 124 6.84 -1.09 2.83
C LEU A 124 5.67 -1.53 3.72
N LEU A 125 5.96 -2.15 4.86
CA LEU A 125 4.96 -2.55 5.83
C LEU A 125 4.23 -1.34 6.41
N LEU A 126 4.95 -0.31 6.85
CA LEU A 126 4.36 0.93 7.38
C LEU A 126 3.47 1.64 6.36
N GLY A 127 3.96 1.82 5.13
CA GLY A 127 3.19 2.41 4.04
C GLY A 127 1.93 1.62 3.71
N SER A 128 2.05 0.28 3.68
CA SER A 128 0.93 -0.62 3.44
C SER A 128 -0.11 -0.57 4.57
N LEU A 129 0.32 -0.59 5.84
CA LEU A 129 -0.58 -0.51 6.99
C LEU A 129 -1.35 0.82 7.03
N LEU A 130 -0.69 1.93 6.69
CA LEU A 130 -1.36 3.23 6.60
C LEU A 130 -2.34 3.29 5.44
N GLY A 131 -1.97 2.78 4.26
CA GLY A 131 -2.88 2.66 3.12
C GLY A 131 -4.10 1.79 3.42
N LEU A 132 -3.89 0.64 4.08
CA LEU A 132 -4.95 -0.28 4.52
C LEU A 132 -5.87 0.37 5.56
N ARG A 133 -5.32 1.12 6.52
CA ARG A 133 -6.11 1.85 7.52
C ARG A 133 -7.02 2.89 6.86
N LEU A 134 -6.53 3.62 5.86
CA LEU A 134 -7.31 4.59 5.11
C LEU A 134 -8.34 3.92 4.20
N LEU A 135 -7.98 2.82 3.55
CA LEU A 135 -8.89 2.00 2.76
C LEU A 135 -10.06 1.48 3.61
N TYR A 136 -9.78 0.94 4.80
CA TYR A 136 -10.80 0.44 5.72
C TYR A 136 -11.80 1.54 6.09
N ARG A 137 -11.31 2.73 6.46
CA ARG A 137 -12.14 3.87 6.82
C ARG A 137 -13.05 4.34 5.68
N ARG A 138 -12.59 4.21 4.42
CA ARG A 138 -13.36 4.56 3.23
C ARG A 138 -14.42 3.51 2.87
N LEU A 139 -14.11 2.23 3.06
CA LEU A 139 -15.02 1.13 2.73
C LEU A 139 -16.11 0.91 3.79
N PHE A 140 -15.78 1.16 5.05
CA PHE A 140 -16.68 0.92 6.19
C PHE A 140 -16.84 2.19 7.04
N PRO A 141 -17.42 3.28 6.49
CA PRO A 141 -17.69 4.49 7.26
C PRO A 141 -18.71 4.20 8.38
N THR A 142 -18.44 4.68 9.60
CA THR A 142 -19.30 4.68 10.82
C THR A 142 -20.22 3.46 11.04
N GLY A 143 -19.92 2.64 12.05
CA GLY A 143 -20.74 1.47 12.43
C GLY A 143 -20.25 0.14 11.87
N ALA A 144 -18.96 0.04 11.50
CA ALA A 144 -18.37 -1.19 10.98
C ALA A 144 -18.54 -2.34 11.98
N SER A 145 -19.21 -3.41 11.54
CA SER A 145 -19.41 -4.61 12.37
C SER A 145 -18.07 -5.31 12.65
N ALA A 146 -17.96 -5.99 13.79
CA ALA A 146 -16.77 -6.80 14.10
C ALA A 146 -16.45 -7.83 13.00
N ARG A 147 -17.48 -8.32 12.30
CA ARG A 147 -17.35 -9.22 11.14
C ARG A 147 -16.66 -8.54 9.95
N ALA A 148 -16.99 -7.28 9.65
CA ALA A 148 -16.37 -6.52 8.57
C ALA A 148 -14.88 -6.25 8.88
N MET A 149 -14.58 -5.93 10.14
CA MET A 149 -13.21 -5.77 10.60
C MET A 149 -12.40 -7.06 10.47
N ALA A 150 -12.95 -8.20 10.93
CA ALA A 150 -12.29 -9.50 10.83
C ALA A 150 -12.05 -9.91 9.37
N LEU A 151 -13.03 -9.70 8.49
CA LEU A 151 -12.91 -9.97 7.07
C LEU A 151 -11.82 -9.10 6.42
N PHE A 152 -11.84 -7.80 6.69
CA PHE A 152 -10.83 -6.88 6.15
C PHE A 152 -9.44 -7.21 6.68
N ALA A 153 -9.30 -7.53 7.97
CA ALA A 153 -8.03 -7.93 8.57
C ALA A 153 -7.49 -9.23 7.95
N GLY A 154 -8.34 -10.24 7.76
CA GLY A 154 -7.96 -11.48 7.07
C GLY A 154 -7.51 -11.23 5.63
N TRP A 155 -8.27 -10.43 4.88
CA TRP A 155 -7.89 -10.01 3.53
C TRP A 155 -6.57 -9.24 3.49
N ALA A 156 -6.38 -8.29 4.40
CA ALA A 156 -5.15 -7.50 4.51
C ALA A 156 -3.93 -8.39 4.82
N LEU A 157 -4.09 -9.36 5.72
CA LEU A 157 -3.04 -10.31 6.07
C LEU A 157 -2.63 -11.18 4.88
N VAL A 158 -3.60 -11.66 4.09
CA VAL A 158 -3.33 -12.39 2.85
C VAL A 158 -2.56 -11.52 1.85
N ASN A 159 -2.94 -10.26 1.68
CA ASN A 159 -2.21 -9.33 0.79
C ASN A 159 -0.78 -9.09 1.23
N LEU A 160 -0.56 -8.86 2.54
CA LEU A 160 0.79 -8.68 3.08
C LEU A 160 1.63 -9.95 2.91
N GLY A 161 1.05 -11.12 3.15
CA GLY A 161 1.73 -12.41 2.95
C GLY A 161 2.12 -12.66 1.49
N LEU A 162 1.19 -12.44 0.55
CA LEU A 162 1.46 -12.59 -0.88
C LEU A 162 2.50 -11.56 -1.37
N GLY A 163 2.38 -10.31 -0.94
CA GLY A 163 3.34 -9.25 -1.26
C GLY A 163 4.75 -9.59 -0.77
N ALA A 164 4.88 -10.03 0.49
CA ALA A 164 6.16 -10.45 1.06
C ALA A 164 6.76 -11.64 0.30
N HIS A 165 5.96 -12.66 -0.01
CA HIS A 165 6.41 -13.83 -0.76
C HIS A 165 6.90 -13.48 -2.17
N LEU A 166 6.14 -12.65 -2.90
CA LEU A 166 6.54 -12.21 -4.24
C LEU A 166 7.80 -11.34 -4.20
N LEU A 167 7.92 -10.45 -3.21
CA LEU A 167 9.12 -9.64 -3.02
C LEU A 167 10.36 -10.50 -2.75
N MET A 168 10.24 -11.51 -1.88
CA MET A 168 11.34 -12.45 -1.63
C MET A 168 11.76 -13.21 -2.89
N ARG A 169 10.81 -13.59 -3.75
CA ARG A 169 11.11 -14.22 -5.04
C ARG A 169 11.80 -13.29 -6.02
N VAL A 170 11.50 -11.99 -5.99
CA VAL A 170 12.19 -11.00 -6.82
C VAL A 170 13.62 -10.78 -6.34
N ILE A 171 13.83 -10.68 -5.03
CA ILE A 171 15.15 -10.44 -4.43
C ILE A 171 16.08 -11.66 -4.53
N ALA A 172 15.52 -12.87 -4.60
CA ALA A 172 16.30 -14.11 -4.71
C ALA A 172 16.81 -14.42 -6.14
N ARG A 173 16.43 -13.62 -7.15
CA ARG A 173 16.92 -13.74 -8.52
C ARG A 173 18.13 -12.85 -8.75
#